data_AF-A0AAV0GGX5-F1
#
_entry.id   AF-A0AAV0GGX5-F1
#
_cell.length_a   1.000
_cell.length_b   1.000
_cell.length_c   1.000
_cell.angle_alpha   90.00
_cell.angle_beta   90.00
_cell.angle_gamma   90.00
#
_symmetry.space_group_name_H-M   'P 1'
#
loop_
_entity.id
_entity.type
_entity.pdbx_description
1 polymer ?
#
loop_
_entity_poly.entity_id
_entity_poly.type
_entity_poly.pdbx_seq_one_letter_code
_entity_poly.pdbx_strand_id
1 'polypeptide(L)'
;MKGYYRLFQSRQILSHSYPFAYYMFGEELVENEMTQREREIKQNLFEDQQQQLETNTERLSMFLETPFDEFAENKVVEMRLKIITLSAVIDNFCKKLYECIDNDLLVHLRFNHTISPYQSSGAVKASELAGDFPKDVNF
;
A
#
# COMPACT_ATOMS: atom_id res chain seq x y z
N MET A 1 17.98 -1.00 -7.71
CA MET A 1 17.72 -0.48 -6.34
C MET A 1 16.41 0.32 -6.42
N LYS A 2 15.34 -0.13 -5.77
CA LYS A 2 13.97 0.32 -6.06
C LYS A 2 13.42 1.35 -5.03
N GLY A 3 14.29 2.14 -4.38
CA GLY A 3 13.86 3.12 -3.37
C GLY A 3 12.86 4.13 -3.96
N TYR A 4 13.18 4.73 -5.11
CA TYR A 4 12.27 5.63 -5.82
C TYR A 4 10.97 4.94 -6.26
N TYR A 5 11.07 3.71 -6.79
CA TYR A 5 9.90 2.93 -7.16
C TYR A 5 8.98 2.67 -5.96
N ARG A 6 9.57 2.31 -4.80
CA ARG A 6 8.82 2.09 -3.56
C ARG A 6 8.14 3.38 -3.10
N LEU A 7 8.85 4.52 -3.12
CA LEU A 7 8.32 5.83 -2.78
C LEU A 7 7.11 6.19 -3.66
N PHE A 8 7.25 6.00 -4.98
CA PHE A 8 6.16 6.27 -5.92
C PHE A 8 4.95 5.38 -5.67
N GLN A 9 5.16 4.07 -5.47
CA GLN A 9 4.07 3.13 -5.20
C GLN A 9 3.37 3.44 -3.87
N SER A 10 4.12 3.71 -2.79
CA SER A 10 3.50 4.01 -1.49
C SER A 10 2.71 5.32 -1.51
N ARG A 11 3.18 6.35 -2.21
CA ARG A 11 2.42 7.59 -2.43
C ARG A 11 1.12 7.36 -3.18
N GLN A 12 1.13 6.53 -4.22
CA GLN A 12 -0.12 6.15 -4.90
C GLN A 12 -1.07 5.39 -3.97
N ILE A 13 -0.58 4.46 -3.17
CA ILE A 13 -1.44 3.74 -2.22
C ILE A 13 -2.05 4.70 -1.22
N LEU A 14 -1.25 5.63 -0.67
CA LEU A 14 -1.72 6.68 0.24
C LEU A 14 -2.76 7.60 -0.41
N SER A 15 -2.55 8.02 -1.66
CA SER A 15 -3.52 8.91 -2.33
C SER A 15 -4.88 8.24 -2.52
N HIS A 16 -4.94 6.92 -2.69
CA HIS A 16 -6.19 6.17 -2.79
C HIS A 16 -6.77 5.78 -1.42
N SER A 17 -5.95 5.73 -0.37
CA SER A 17 -6.40 5.33 0.96
C SER A 17 -7.26 6.41 1.64
N TYR A 18 -6.99 7.71 1.41
CA TYR A 18 -7.83 8.77 1.99
C TYR A 18 -9.27 8.79 1.45
N PRO A 19 -9.52 8.78 0.12
CA PRO A 19 -10.88 8.67 -0.39
C PRO A 19 -11.57 7.38 0.06
N PHE A 20 -10.83 6.25 0.09
CA PHE A 20 -11.37 4.99 0.60
C PHE A 20 -11.84 5.13 2.06
N ALA A 21 -11.02 5.72 2.96
CA ALA A 21 -11.38 5.91 4.35
C ALA A 21 -12.63 6.78 4.51
N TYR A 22 -12.71 7.88 3.75
CA TYR A 22 -13.87 8.78 3.75
C TYR A 22 -15.18 8.03 3.43
N TYR A 23 -15.16 7.17 2.42
CA TYR A 23 -16.35 6.40 2.04
C TYR A 23 -16.63 5.22 2.99
N MET A 24 -15.60 4.46 3.37
CA MET A 24 -15.75 3.26 4.20
C MET A 24 -16.22 3.60 5.63
N PHE A 25 -15.75 4.72 6.18
CA PHE A 25 -16.05 5.13 7.55
C PHE A 25 -17.01 6.33 7.64
N GLY A 26 -17.51 6.84 6.51
CA GLY A 26 -18.57 7.86 6.46
C GLY A 26 -19.95 7.31 6.84
N GLU A 27 -20.89 8.20 7.13
CA GLU A 27 -22.25 7.85 7.60
C GLU A 27 -23.08 7.14 6.52
N GLU A 28 -22.82 7.38 5.23
CA GLU A 28 -23.75 6.99 4.15
C GLU A 28 -23.66 5.52 3.66
N LEU A 29 -22.50 4.85 3.74
CA LEU A 29 -22.28 3.56 3.05
C LEU A 29 -22.43 2.32 3.93
N VAL A 30 -22.22 2.44 5.24
CA VAL A 30 -22.03 1.28 6.14
C VAL A 30 -22.97 1.35 7.35
N GLU A 31 -24.07 2.11 7.27
CA GLU A 31 -24.98 2.39 8.38
C GLU A 31 -25.70 1.14 8.94
N ASN A 32 -25.59 -0.03 8.29
CA ASN A 32 -26.25 -1.27 8.69
C ASN A 32 -25.41 -2.55 8.53
N GLU A 33 -24.10 -2.44 8.34
CA GLU A 33 -23.23 -3.60 8.05
C GLU A 33 -22.22 -3.92 9.16
N MET A 34 -21.91 -2.95 10.04
CA MET A 34 -21.07 -3.16 11.22
C MET A 34 -21.65 -2.44 12.42
N THR A 35 -21.44 -2.99 13.63
CA THR A 35 -21.76 -2.24 14.85
C THR A 35 -20.84 -1.03 14.99
N GLN A 36 -21.29 0.00 15.70
CA GLN A 36 -20.48 1.21 15.96
C GLN A 36 -19.11 0.88 16.56
N ARG A 37 -19.06 -0.04 17.52
CA ARG A 37 -17.80 -0.46 18.16
C ARG A 37 -16.86 -1.15 17.17
N GLU A 38 -17.37 -2.04 16.33
CA GLU A 38 -16.54 -2.73 15.33
C GLU A 38 -16.00 -1.75 14.29
N ARG A 39 -16.84 -0.78 13.87
CA ARG A 39 -16.42 0.30 12.98
C ARG A 39 -15.27 1.10 13.59
N GLU A 40 -15.40 1.55 14.84
CA GLU A 40 -14.35 2.31 15.54
C GLU A 40 -13.04 1.53 15.64
N ILE A 41 -13.08 0.25 16.01
CA ILE A 41 -11.88 -0.60 16.12
C ILE A 41 -11.17 -0.71 14.76
N LYS A 42 -11.93 -0.95 13.68
CA LYS A 42 -11.38 -1.13 12.35
C LYS A 42 -10.90 0.18 11.72
N GLN A 43 -11.59 1.29 11.99
CA GLN A 43 -11.16 2.62 11.60
C GLN A 43 -9.81 2.95 12.25
N ASN A 44 -9.67 2.76 13.56
CA ASN A 44 -8.40 2.95 14.26
C ASN A 44 -7.29 2.07 13.67
N LEU A 45 -7.56 0.79 13.40
CA LEU A 45 -6.59 -0.11 12.77
C LEU A 45 -6.14 0.39 11.39
N PHE A 46 -7.09 0.80 10.55
CA PHE A 46 -6.79 1.32 9.22
C PHE A 46 -5.98 2.62 9.28
N GLU A 47 -6.40 3.57 10.11
CA GLU A 47 -5.75 4.87 10.27
C GLU A 47 -4.34 4.73 10.86
N ASP A 48 -4.14 3.81 11.83
CA ASP A 48 -2.81 3.49 12.37
C ASP A 48 -1.88 2.92 11.28
N GLN A 49 -2.39 2.08 10.38
CA GLN A 49 -1.62 1.55 9.26
C GLN A 49 -1.33 2.62 8.21
N GLN A 50 -2.30 3.47 7.89
CA GLN A 50 -2.17 4.59 6.98
C GLN A 50 -1.10 5.58 7.48
N GLN A 51 -1.17 5.97 8.75
CA GLN A 51 -0.22 6.90 9.38
C GLN A 51 1.20 6.33 9.41
N GLN A 52 1.36 5.03 9.72
CA GLN A 52 2.67 4.37 9.68
C GLN A 52 3.24 4.34 8.26
N LEU A 53 2.40 4.07 7.25
CA LEU A 53 2.81 4.09 5.85
C LEU A 53 3.24 5.49 5.41
N GLU A 54 2.47 6.52 5.76
CA GLU A 54 2.76 7.92 5.46
C GLU A 54 4.08 8.37 6.07
N THR A 55 4.26 8.16 7.38
CA THR A 55 5.47 8.56 8.11
C THR A 55 6.73 7.93 7.52
N ASN A 56 6.69 6.64 7.19
CA ASN A 56 7.84 5.97 6.58
C ASN A 56 8.07 6.41 5.14
N THR A 57 7.00 6.69 4.38
CA THR A 57 7.06 7.22 3.01
C THR A 57 7.75 8.59 2.97
N GLU A 58 7.36 9.51 3.85
CA GLU A 58 7.99 10.83 3.96
C GLU A 58 9.46 10.73 4.37
N ARG A 59 9.78 9.83 5.33
CA ARG A 59 11.16 9.57 5.70
C ARG A 59 12.00 9.03 4.54
N LEU A 60 11.43 8.19 3.67
CA LEU A 60 12.11 7.70 2.48
C LEU A 60 12.31 8.81 1.45
N SER A 61 11.33 9.70 1.26
CA SER A 61 11.48 10.88 0.39
C SER A 61 12.66 11.73 0.85
N MET A 62 12.70 12.05 2.14
CA MET A 62 13.79 12.84 2.73
C MET A 62 15.17 12.20 2.49
N PHE A 63 15.30 10.88 2.64
CA PHE A 63 16.56 10.20 2.33
C PHE A 63 16.93 10.28 0.86
N LEU A 64 15.96 10.16 -0.05
CA LEU A 64 16.20 10.20 -1.50
C LEU A 64 16.47 11.60 -2.04
N GLU A 65 16.01 12.64 -1.35
CA GLU A 65 16.26 14.05 -1.67
C GLU A 65 17.62 14.57 -1.17
N THR A 66 18.34 13.76 -0.39
CA THR A 66 19.65 14.14 0.16
C THR A 66 20.71 14.25 -0.94
N PRO A 67 21.56 15.31 -0.98
CA PRO A 67 22.61 15.46 -1.98
C PRO A 67 23.76 14.48 -1.72
N PHE A 68 23.78 13.36 -2.44
CA PHE A 68 24.77 12.29 -2.23
C PHE A 68 26.14 12.58 -2.86
N ASP A 69 26.23 13.56 -3.75
CA ASP A 69 27.46 13.96 -4.44
C ASP A 69 28.52 14.52 -3.50
N GLU A 70 28.10 15.06 -2.34
CA GLU A 70 29.00 15.57 -1.30
C GLU A 70 29.42 14.48 -0.27
N PHE A 71 28.94 13.25 -0.42
CA PHE A 71 29.14 12.22 0.59
C PHE A 71 30.45 11.46 0.38
N ALA A 72 31.18 11.24 1.46
CA ALA A 72 32.23 10.22 1.49
C ALA A 72 31.64 8.82 1.26
N GLU A 73 32.42 7.92 0.68
CA GLU A 73 31.97 6.58 0.25
C GLU A 73 31.28 5.78 1.36
N ASN A 74 31.84 5.81 2.57
CA ASN A 74 31.26 5.14 3.74
C ASN A 74 29.84 5.64 4.05
N LYS A 75 29.59 6.95 3.92
CA LYS A 75 28.29 7.57 4.15
C LYS A 75 27.29 7.24 3.04
N VAL A 76 27.75 7.12 1.79
CA VAL A 76 26.92 6.62 0.68
C VAL A 76 26.46 5.19 0.93
N VAL A 77 27.36 4.31 1.37
CA VAL A 77 27.03 2.91 1.70
C VAL A 77 26.04 2.83 2.86
N GLU A 78 26.25 3.62 3.92
CA GLU A 78 25.33 3.70 5.05
C GLU A 78 23.92 4.15 4.62
N MET A 79 23.85 5.20 3.81
CA MET A 79 22.59 5.75 3.32
C MET A 79 21.85 4.77 2.42
N ARG A 80 22.59 4.07 1.55
CA ARG A 80 22.05 3.00 0.73
C ARG A 80 21.39 1.91 1.58
N LEU A 81 22.03 1.49 2.67
CA LEU A 81 21.47 0.48 3.58
C LEU A 81 20.19 0.99 4.25
N LYS A 82 20.18 2.24 4.72
CA LYS A 82 18.99 2.90 5.28
C LYS A 82 17.82 2.90 4.29
N ILE A 83 18.07 3.28 3.04
CA ILE A 83 17.07 3.28 1.97
C ILE A 83 16.52 1.88 1.72
N ILE A 84 17.37 0.85 1.66
CA ILE A 84 16.95 -0.55 1.45
C ILE A 84 16.07 -1.03 2.59
N THR A 85 16.51 -0.85 3.83
CA THR A 85 15.75 -1.27 5.02
C THR A 85 14.41 -0.55 5.10
N LEU A 86 14.40 0.76 4.92
CA LEU A 86 13.16 1.55 4.96
C LEU A 86 12.21 1.16 3.82
N SER A 87 12.74 0.86 2.63
CA SER A 87 11.93 0.39 1.50
C SER A 87 11.23 -0.94 1.80
N ALA A 88 11.87 -1.84 2.55
CA ALA A 88 11.27 -3.11 2.97
C ALA A 88 10.20 -2.89 4.05
N VAL A 89 10.43 -1.96 4.98
CA VAL A 89 9.44 -1.57 5.99
C VAL A 89 8.19 -1.00 5.33
N ILE A 90 8.34 -0.08 4.38
CA ILE A 90 7.22 0.51 3.62
C ILE A 90 6.47 -0.57 2.84
N ASP A 91 7.18 -1.49 2.18
CA ASP A 91 6.55 -2.60 1.45
C ASP A 91 5.61 -3.43 2.33
N ASN A 92 6.06 -3.72 3.55
CA ASN A 92 5.27 -4.44 4.54
C ASN A 92 4.03 -3.65 4.99
N PHE A 93 4.15 -2.33 5.17
CA PHE A 93 3.00 -1.49 5.50
C PHE A 93 2.00 -1.37 4.35
N CYS A 94 2.46 -1.27 3.10
CA CYS A 94 1.58 -1.33 1.94
C CYS A 94 0.78 -2.64 1.93
N LYS A 95 1.45 -3.78 2.17
CA LYS A 95 0.80 -5.08 2.24
C LYS A 95 -0.24 -5.13 3.37
N LYS A 96 0.12 -4.71 4.58
CA LYS A 96 -0.79 -4.69 5.74
C LYS A 96 -2.03 -3.85 5.48
N LEU A 97 -1.87 -2.69 4.86
CA LEU A 97 -3.00 -1.82 4.53
C LEU A 97 -3.96 -2.50 3.53
N TYR A 98 -3.43 -3.18 2.51
CA TYR A 98 -4.25 -3.98 1.60
C TYR A 98 -4.95 -5.14 2.30
N GLU A 99 -4.25 -5.86 3.18
CA GLU A 99 -4.84 -6.94 3.96
C GLU A 99 -5.95 -6.44 4.88
N CYS A 100 -5.79 -5.25 5.47
CA CYS A 100 -6.82 -4.62 6.29
C CYS A 100 -8.05 -4.23 5.46
N ILE A 101 -7.85 -3.65 4.27
CA ILE A 101 -8.94 -3.34 3.36
C ILE A 101 -9.70 -4.61 2.97
N ASP A 102 -9.01 -5.61 2.46
CA ASP A 102 -9.65 -6.81 1.88
C ASP A 102 -10.29 -7.70 2.97
N ASN A 103 -9.54 -7.99 4.04
CA ASN A 103 -9.96 -8.99 5.03
C ASN A 103 -10.73 -8.42 6.22
N ASP A 104 -10.50 -7.16 6.61
CA ASP A 104 -11.15 -6.57 7.79
C ASP A 104 -12.32 -5.66 7.42
N LEU A 105 -12.25 -4.97 6.28
CA LEU A 105 -13.24 -3.97 5.86
C LEU A 105 -14.21 -4.52 4.83
N LEU A 106 -13.72 -4.94 3.66
CA LEU A 106 -14.58 -5.31 2.53
C LEU A 106 -15.38 -6.59 2.75
N VAL A 107 -14.86 -7.56 3.52
CA VAL A 107 -15.57 -8.83 3.82
C VAL A 107 -16.89 -8.64 4.57
N HIS A 108 -17.10 -7.46 5.18
CA HIS A 108 -18.32 -7.16 5.94
C HIS A 108 -19.39 -6.47 5.09
N LEU A 109 -19.03 -6.05 3.87
CA LEU A 109 -19.97 -5.42 2.95
C LEU A 109 -20.92 -6.48 2.37
N ARG A 110 -22.20 -6.14 2.19
CA ARG A 110 -23.21 -7.08 1.65
C ARG A 110 -22.89 -7.60 0.26
N PHE A 111 -22.16 -6.81 -0.52
CA PHE A 111 -21.65 -7.22 -1.82
C PHE A 111 -20.16 -7.55 -1.68
N ASN A 112 -19.76 -8.71 -2.21
CA ASN A 112 -18.36 -9.12 -2.24
C ASN A 112 -17.57 -8.15 -3.14
N HIS A 113 -16.95 -7.17 -2.50
CA HIS A 113 -15.98 -6.29 -3.13
C HIS A 113 -14.61 -6.88 -2.88
N THR A 114 -13.91 -7.28 -3.94
CA THR A 114 -12.51 -7.71 -3.86
C THR A 114 -11.63 -6.68 -4.53
N ILE A 115 -10.46 -6.44 -3.92
CA ILE A 115 -9.40 -5.66 -4.55
C ILE A 115 -8.35 -6.61 -5.12
N SER A 116 -7.57 -6.12 -6.09
CA SER A 116 -6.44 -6.90 -6.58
C SER A 116 -5.43 -7.11 -5.42
N PRO A 117 -4.91 -8.34 -5.23
CA PRO A 117 -3.92 -8.61 -4.19
C PRO A 117 -2.71 -7.68 -4.30
N TYR A 118 -2.16 -7.30 -3.15
CA TYR A 118 -0.95 -6.48 -3.13
C TYR A 118 0.22 -7.18 -3.82
N GLN A 119 0.89 -6.47 -4.74
CA GLN A 119 2.12 -6.92 -5.39
C GLN A 119 3.25 -5.93 -5.13
N SER A 120 4.28 -6.41 -4.44
CA SER A 120 5.49 -5.63 -4.10
C SER A 120 6.25 -5.14 -5.34
N SER A 121 6.17 -5.90 -6.44
CA SER A 121 6.76 -5.55 -7.74
C SER A 121 5.91 -4.60 -8.58
N GLY A 122 4.69 -4.26 -8.14
CA GLY A 122 3.68 -3.57 -8.93
C GLY A 122 2.84 -4.52 -9.77
N ALA A 123 1.88 -3.98 -10.53
CA ALA A 123 1.04 -4.77 -11.42
C ALA A 123 1.89 -5.50 -12.48
N VAL A 124 1.64 -6.80 -12.64
CA VAL A 124 2.18 -7.61 -13.75
C VAL A 124 1.80 -6.96 -15.07
N LYS A 125 2.75 -6.79 -16.00
CA LYS A 125 2.43 -6.23 -17.31
C LYS A 125 1.47 -7.17 -18.04
N ALA A 126 0.51 -6.63 -18.79
CA ALA A 126 -0.41 -7.46 -19.59
C ALA A 126 0.33 -8.42 -20.55
N SER A 127 1.52 -8.06 -21.02
CA SER A 127 2.39 -8.92 -21.83
C SER A 127 2.91 -10.16 -21.10
N GLU A 128 3.01 -10.11 -19.77
CA GLU A 128 3.47 -11.22 -18.91
C GLU A 128 2.30 -12.15 -18.51
N LEU A 129 1.05 -11.68 -18.66
CA LEU A 129 -0.19 -12.46 -18.45
C LEU A 129 -0.69 -13.18 -19.72
N ALA A 130 -0.19 -12.80 -20.91
CA ALA A 130 -0.63 -13.36 -22.19
C ALA A 130 -0.29 -14.86 -22.38
N GLY A 131 0.48 -15.46 -21.48
CA GLY A 131 0.79 -16.90 -21.49
C GLY A 131 -0.26 -17.79 -20.82
N ASP A 132 -1.22 -17.21 -20.09
CA ASP A 132 -2.11 -17.93 -19.16
C ASP A 132 -3.56 -18.06 -19.66
N PHE A 133 -3.87 -17.59 -20.88
CA PHE A 133 -5.15 -17.89 -21.50
C PHE A 133 -5.16 -19.35 -21.98
N PRO A 134 -6.15 -20.18 -21.59
CA PRO A 134 -6.30 -21.51 -22.13
C PRO A 134 -6.41 -21.41 -23.65
N LYS A 135 -5.55 -22.13 -24.39
CA LYS A 135 -5.55 -22.14 -25.85
C LYS A 135 -6.75 -22.90 -26.46
N ASP A 136 -7.70 -23.33 -25.64
CA ASP A 136 -8.83 -24.15 -26.06
C ASP A 136 -10.16 -23.47 -25.73
N VAL A 137 -10.47 -22.39 -26.45
CA VAL A 137 -11.86 -22.05 -26.74
C VAL A 137 -11.95 -21.85 -28.25
N ASN A 138 -12.27 -22.94 -28.95
CA ASN A 138 -12.71 -22.87 -30.33
C ASN A 138 -14.12 -22.24 -30.35
N PHE A 139 -14.28 -21.20 -31.17
CA PHE A 139 -15.58 -20.66 -31.56
C PHE A 139 -16.37 -21.67 -32.40
#